data_AF-A0A7X2H1Y2-F1
#
_entry.id   AF-A0A7X2H1Y2-F1
#
_cell.length_a   1.000
_cell.length_b   1.000
_cell.length_c   1.000
_cell.angle_alpha   90.00
_cell.angle_beta   90.00
_cell.angle_gamma   90.00
#
_symmetry.space_group_name_H-M   'P 1'
#
loop_
_entity.id
_entity.type
_entity.pdbx_description
1 polymer ?
#
loop_
_entity_poly.entity_id
_entity_poly.type
_entity_poly.pdbx_seq_one_letter_code
_entity_poly.pdbx_strand_id
1 'polypeptide(L)' 'MMGEPIHMQAYLPFCDLNLAFPGYREVTRYRRELDLRRAVATVSYEAYGCEYTREIFCSRPSGCLVIRLTGRTRRRP' A
#
# COMPACT_ATOMS: atom_id res chain seq x y z
N MET A 1 -5.30 33.56 34.82
CA MET A 1 -5.74 33.03 33.51
C MET A 1 -4.73 31.98 33.08
N MET A 2 -5.05 30.69 33.22
CA MET A 2 -4.24 29.58 32.69
C MET A 2 -5.21 28.47 32.33
N GLY A 3 -5.33 28.21 31.02
CA GLY A 3 -6.29 27.31 30.40
C GLY A 3 -5.62 26.44 29.35
N GLU A 4 -4.43 25.92 29.65
CA GLU A 4 -3.85 24.82 28.88
C GLU A 4 -4.02 23.52 29.69
N PRO A 5 -4.82 22.56 29.23
CA PRO A 5 -4.93 21.27 29.89
C PRO A 5 -3.61 20.50 29.73
N ILE A 6 -2.87 20.40 30.83
CA ILE A 6 -1.57 19.73 31.01
C ILE A 6 -1.54 18.21 30.65
N HIS A 7 -2.67 17.63 30.22
CA HIS A 7 -2.86 16.18 30.12
C HIS A 7 -3.45 15.66 28.79
N MET A 8 -3.62 16.49 27.76
CA MET A 8 -3.95 15.99 26.42
C MET A 8 -2.70 15.99 25.53
N GLN A 9 -2.01 14.85 25.48
CA GLN A 9 -0.95 14.64 24.50
C GLN A 9 -1.56 14.43 23.10
N ALA A 10 -0.93 15.01 22.08
CA ALA A 10 -1.33 14.83 20.70
C ALA A 10 -1.00 13.41 20.20
N TYR A 11 -1.91 12.82 19.40
CA TYR A 11 -1.59 11.62 18.63
C TYR A 11 -0.64 11.99 17.49
N LEU A 12 0.52 11.31 17.44
CA LEU A 12 1.55 11.57 16.44
C LEU A 12 1.57 10.47 15.37
N PRO A 13 1.87 10.80 14.11
CA PRO A 13 2.12 9.81 13.09
C PRO A 13 3.39 9.01 13.43
N PHE A 14 3.35 7.70 13.20
CA PHE A 14 4.51 6.85 13.46
C PHE A 14 5.58 7.03 12.38
N CYS A 15 5.26 6.69 11.13
CA CYS A 15 6.14 6.85 9.97
C CYS A 15 5.39 6.70 8.65
N ASP A 16 6.09 7.01 7.56
CA ASP A 16 5.75 6.61 6.20
C ASP A 16 6.68 5.48 5.73
N LEU A 17 6.12 4.43 5.12
CA LEU A 17 6.89 3.37 4.47
C LEU A 17 6.92 3.60 2.95
N ASN A 18 8.09 3.97 2.44
CA ASN A 18 8.30 4.26 1.02
C ASN A 18 8.86 3.03 0.28
N LEU A 19 8.11 2.54 -0.71
CA LEU A 19 8.56 1.49 -1.63
C LEU A 19 8.93 2.11 -2.98
N ALA A 20 10.22 2.27 -3.22
CA ALA A 20 10.75 2.85 -4.45
C ALA A 20 11.03 1.75 -5.50
N PHE A 21 10.43 1.91 -6.69
CA PHE A 21 10.67 1.04 -7.83
C PHE A 21 11.09 1.91 -9.03
N PRO A 22 12.41 2.11 -9.23
CA PRO A 22 12.89 3.03 -10.25
C PRO A 22 12.65 2.51 -11.68
N GLY A 23 12.55 3.44 -12.63
CA GLY A 23 12.61 3.18 -14.06
C GLY A 23 11.26 3.18 -14.81
N TYR A 24 10.12 3.32 -14.14
CA TYR A 24 8.82 3.34 -14.84
C TYR A 24 8.77 4.48 -15.87
N ARG A 25 8.79 4.15 -17.15
CA ARG A 25 8.62 5.12 -18.24
C ARG A 25 7.19 5.13 -18.79
N GLU A 26 6.50 4.00 -18.70
CA GLU A 26 5.11 3.85 -19.16
C GLU A 26 4.36 2.90 -18.23
N VAL A 27 3.44 3.45 -17.43
CA VAL A 27 2.52 2.69 -16.58
C VAL A 27 1.14 2.76 -17.21
N THR A 28 0.51 1.62 -17.43
CA THR A 28 -0.83 1.52 -18.01
C THR A 28 -1.73 0.65 -17.13
N ARG A 29 -3.04 0.64 -17.43
CA ARG A 29 -4.06 -0.15 -16.70
C ARG A 29 -4.01 0.02 -15.18
N TYR A 30 -3.67 1.22 -14.71
CA TYR A 30 -3.61 1.49 -13.29
C TYR A 30 -5.01 1.38 -12.66
N ARG A 31 -5.11 0.58 -11.60
CA ARG A 31 -6.31 0.47 -10.77
C ARG A 31 -5.89 0.37 -9.32
N ARG A 32 -6.63 1.07 -8.45
CA ARG A 32 -6.54 0.92 -7.00
C ARG A 32 -7.93 0.70 -6.43
N GLU A 33 -8.05 -0.18 -5.46
CA GLU A 33 -9.32 -0.46 -4.79
C GLU A 33 -9.09 -0.86 -3.33
N LEU A 34 -10.14 -0.66 -2.53
CA LEU A 34 -10.23 -1.17 -1.16
C LEU A 34 -11.43 -2.11 -1.11
N ASP A 35 -11.17 -3.40 -0.94
CA ASP A 35 -12.21 -4.38 -0.72
C ASP A 35 -12.63 -4.34 0.76
N LEU A 36 -13.79 -3.75 1.04
CA LEU A 36 -14.33 -3.63 2.40
C LEU A 36 -14.77 -4.97 3.02
N ARG A 37 -15.04 -6.00 2.20
CA ARG A 37 -15.41 -7.34 2.70
C ARG A 37 -14.17 -8.10 3.15
N ARG A 38 -13.05 -7.93 2.44
CA ARG A 38 -11.78 -8.61 2.73
C ARG A 38 -10.80 -7.76 3.55
N ALA A 39 -11.06 -6.46 3.69
CA ALA A 39 -10.15 -5.48 4.30
C ALA A 39 -8.76 -5.44 3.64
N VAL A 40 -8.72 -5.56 2.29
CA VAL A 40 -7.49 -5.56 1.50
C VAL A 40 -7.49 -4.37 0.55
N ALA A 41 -6.43 -3.57 0.60
CA ALA A 41 -6.14 -2.56 -0.41
C ALA A 41 -5.30 -3.19 -1.53
N THR A 42 -5.77 -3.06 -2.77
CA THR A 42 -5.12 -3.64 -3.95
C THR A 42 -4.75 -2.55 -4.94
N VAL A 43 -3.53 -2.59 -5.47
CA VAL A 43 -3.07 -1.75 -6.58
C VAL A 43 -2.55 -2.65 -7.68
N SER A 44 -3.08 -2.51 -8.91
CA SER A 44 -2.61 -3.24 -10.08
C SER A 44 -2.23 -2.28 -11.21
N TYR A 45 -1.18 -2.59 -11.95
CA TYR A 45 -0.74 -1.81 -13.09
C TYR A 45 0.13 -2.63 -14.03
N GLU A 46 0.20 -2.24 -15.30
CA GLU A 46 1.13 -2.80 -16.27
C GLU A 46 2.32 -1.87 -16.45
N ALA A 47 3.53 -2.42 -16.44
CA ALA A 47 4.76 -1.72 -16.83
C ALA A 47 5.76 -2.73 -17.42
N TYR A 48 6.57 -2.31 -18.39
CA TYR A 48 7.59 -3.18 -19.03
C TYR A 48 7.08 -4.52 -19.57
N GLY A 49 5.81 -4.58 -20.01
CA GLY A 49 5.19 -5.85 -20.46
C GLY A 49 4.89 -6.86 -19.34
N CYS A 50 4.98 -6.43 -18.08
CA CYS A 50 4.61 -7.20 -16.90
C CYS A 50 3.40 -6.56 -16.19
N GLU A 51 2.51 -7.41 -15.68
CA GLU A 51 1.45 -6.99 -14.77
C GLU A 51 1.97 -7.04 -13.34
N TYR A 52 1.83 -5.95 -12.61
CA TYR A 52 2.22 -5.83 -11.20
C TYR A 52 0.97 -5.72 -10.33
N THR A 53 1.02 -6.35 -9.16
CA THR A 53 -0.03 -6.25 -8.14
C THR A 53 0.59 -6.04 -6.75
N ARG A 54 -0.04 -5.17 -5.96
CA ARG A 54 0.28 -4.92 -4.56
C ARG A 54 -0.97 -5.13 -3.74
N GLU A 55 -0.94 -6.05 -2.77
CA GLU A 55 -2.03 -6.28 -1.82
C GLU A 55 -1.56 -5.93 -0.41
N ILE A 56 -2.34 -5.13 0.31
CA ILE A 56 -1.95 -4.55 1.61
C ILE A 56 -3.09 -4.74 2.61
N PHE A 57 -2.78 -5.25 3.80
CA PHE A 57 -3.73 -5.36 4.91
C PHE A 57 -3.01 -5.45 6.26
N CYS A 58 -3.71 -5.12 7.34
CA CYS A 58 -3.24 -5.31 8.72
C CYS A 58 -3.83 -6.59 9.30
N SER A 59 -2.98 -7.59 9.58
CA SER A 59 -3.39 -8.85 10.20
C SER A 59 -3.53 -8.68 11.71
N ARG A 60 -4.76 -8.67 12.22
CA ARG A 60 -5.02 -8.79 13.66
C ARG A 60 -4.46 -10.09 14.27
N PRO A 61 -4.67 -11.30 13.69
CA PRO A 61 -4.18 -12.52 14.32
C PRO A 61 -2.65 -12.65 14.29
N SER A 62 -1.96 -12.06 13.31
CA SER A 62 -0.50 -12.09 13.21
C SER A 62 0.18 -10.86 13.80
N GLY A 63 -0.57 -9.82 14.19
CA GLY A 63 -0.04 -8.58 14.76
C GLY A 63 0.85 -7.78 13.82
N CYS A 64 0.64 -7.82 12.51
CA CYS A 64 1.53 -7.19 11.52
C CYS A 64 0.82 -6.52 10.35
N LEU A 65 1.45 -5.50 9.77
CA LEU A 65 1.11 -4.97 8.44
C LEU A 65 1.75 -5.88 7.38
N VAL A 66 0.95 -6.34 6.43
CA VAL A 66 1.39 -7.21 5.33
C VAL A 66 1.31 -6.45 4.01
N ILE A 67 2.38 -6.54 3.23
CA ILE A 67 2.44 -6.03 1.85
C ILE A 67 2.92 -7.17 0.96
N ARG A 68 2.05 -7.64 0.07
CA ARG A 68 2.39 -8.66 -0.94
C ARG A 68 2.61 -7.99 -2.29
N LEU A 69 3.77 -8.25 -2.89
CA LEU A 69 4.16 -7.72 -4.20
C LEU A 69 4.29 -8.88 -5.19
N THR A 70 3.61 -8.77 -6.33
CA THR A 70 3.71 -9.78 -7.40
C THR A 70 3.95 -9.12 -8.75
N GLY A 71 4.76 -9.78 -9.59
CA GLY A 71 4.96 -9.42 -10.99
C GLY A 71 4.71 -10.64 -11.87
N ARG A 72 3.86 -10.48 -12.89
CA ARG A 72 3.54 -11.52 -13.86
C ARG A 72 3.97 -11.08 -15.25
N THR A 73 5.03 -11.70 -15.76
CA THR A 73 5.47 -11.50 -17.15
C THR A 73 4.45 -12.13 -18.10
N ARG A 74 3.98 -11.38 -19.10
CA ARG A 74 3.30 -12.00 -20.25
C ARG A 74 4.36 -12.70 -21.09
N ARG A 75 4.47 -14.03 -20.98
CA ARG A 75 5.21 -14.81 -21.98
C ARG A 75 4.53 -14.59 -23.33
N ARG A 76 5.26 -14.03 -24.30
CA ARG A 76 4.86 -14.15 -25.71
C ARG A 76 5.01 -15.62 -26.12
N PRO A 77 4.08 -16.18 -26.92
CA PRO A 77 4.23 -17.50 -27.50
C PRO A 77 5.46 -17.57 -28.40
#